data_AF-A0A166GXY9-F1
#
_entry.id   AF-A0A166GXY9-F1
#
_cell.length_a   1.000
_cell.length_b   1.000
_cell.length_c   1.000
_cell.angle_alpha   90.00
_cell.angle_beta   90.00
_cell.angle_gamma   90.00
#
_symmetry.space_group_name_H-M   'P 1'
#
loop_
_entity.id
_entity.type
_entity.pdbx_description
1 polymer ?
#
loop_
_entity_poly.entity_id
_entity_poly.type
_entity_poly.pdbx_seq_one_letter_code
_entity_poly.pdbx_strand_id
1 'polypeptide(L)'
;MPTATTTITANAFGAVPLHSKYPTAHTQDTSNSSLKTLRPLYSRATRAFVQREFSLVYSLMESAFALLPPPLVASPDALSSHRKKWDLLRITLESTMYGSHSLSDPSLHHRLKEDLLLPPPVLIDTLLRRSTRLFTPTAFSQRPSEGFLPAQIVVTLVLASLKLECNQVGRGIIEEWLAKRHLVERIQDDEDGYQKVVEIYCLHLLPRLDEWEYADEFLRYDQELPQQVKNV
;
A
#
# COMPACT_ATOMS: atom_id res chain seq x y z
N MET A 1 86.92 0.57 -1.63
CA MET A 1 87.15 -0.84 -2.06
C MET A 1 86.74 -1.76 -0.93
N PRO A 2 86.19 -2.96 -1.16
CA PRO A 2 85.20 -3.41 -2.14
C PRO A 2 83.94 -4.01 -1.46
N THR A 3 82.98 -4.38 -2.32
CA THR A 3 81.66 -5.00 -2.13
C THR A 3 81.65 -6.35 -1.39
N ALA A 4 80.53 -6.64 -0.71
CA ALA A 4 80.03 -8.01 -0.56
C ALA A 4 78.49 -8.03 -0.65
N THR A 5 77.99 -8.55 -1.76
CA THR A 5 76.59 -8.93 -2.00
C THR A 5 76.44 -10.39 -1.62
N THR A 6 75.34 -10.78 -0.95
CA THR A 6 74.89 -12.17 -0.94
C THR A 6 73.36 -12.20 -0.96
N THR A 7 72.84 -12.69 -2.08
CA THR A 7 71.43 -13.04 -2.31
C THR A 7 71.31 -14.55 -2.15
N ILE A 8 70.37 -15.02 -1.33
CA ILE A 8 69.81 -16.38 -1.45
C ILE A 8 68.28 -16.29 -1.28
N THR A 9 67.61 -16.82 -2.28
CA THR A 9 66.17 -16.91 -2.52
C THR A 9 65.55 -18.19 -1.95
N ALA A 10 64.22 -18.13 -1.75
CA ALA A 10 63.24 -19.22 -1.70
C ALA A 10 63.27 -20.11 -0.42
N ASN A 11 62.16 -20.52 0.19
CA ASN A 11 60.83 -20.80 -0.34
C ASN A 11 59.76 -20.76 0.77
N ALA A 12 58.51 -20.59 0.32
CA ALA A 12 57.26 -20.59 1.06
C ALA A 12 57.01 -21.85 1.92
N PHE A 13 56.16 -21.74 2.94
CA PHE A 13 54.82 -22.39 2.96
C PHE A 13 54.01 -21.98 4.20
N GLY A 14 52.81 -21.41 3.95
CA GLY A 14 51.60 -21.68 4.73
C GLY A 14 51.16 -20.64 5.77
N ALA A 15 50.13 -19.85 5.45
CA ALA A 15 48.89 -19.76 6.25
C ALA A 15 47.86 -18.76 5.66
N VAL A 16 46.77 -19.33 5.12
CA VAL A 16 45.36 -18.89 5.14
C VAL A 16 44.96 -17.54 4.50
N PRO A 17 44.27 -17.54 3.34
CA PRO A 17 43.49 -16.40 2.86
C PRO A 17 42.12 -16.34 3.55
N LEU A 18 41.81 -15.16 4.12
CA LEU A 18 40.49 -14.84 4.67
C LEU A 18 39.46 -14.77 3.52
N HIS A 19 38.67 -15.83 3.33
CA HIS A 19 37.48 -15.79 2.48
C HIS A 19 36.35 -15.07 3.23
N SER A 20 36.27 -13.76 3.03
CA SER A 20 35.07 -12.99 3.34
C SER A 20 33.98 -13.34 2.33
N LYS A 21 33.15 -14.33 2.68
CA LYS A 21 31.89 -14.61 1.97
C LYS A 21 30.83 -13.63 2.46
N TYR A 22 30.76 -12.45 1.85
CA TYR A 22 29.53 -11.67 1.86
C TYR A 22 28.55 -12.30 0.86
N PRO A 23 27.33 -12.73 1.25
CA PRO A 23 26.31 -13.11 0.30
C PRO A 23 25.62 -11.85 -0.23
N THR A 24 26.21 -11.20 -1.24
CA THR A 24 25.55 -10.13 -2.01
C THR A 24 24.96 -10.69 -3.30
N ALA A 25 23.89 -11.49 -3.24
CA ALA A 25 23.18 -11.95 -4.46
C ALA A 25 21.79 -12.62 -4.25
N HIS A 26 20.92 -12.18 -3.32
CA HIS A 26 19.59 -12.84 -3.17
C HIS A 26 18.35 -11.94 -3.26
N THR A 27 18.48 -10.62 -3.29
CA THR A 27 17.30 -9.73 -3.25
C THR A 27 16.75 -9.35 -4.63
N GLN A 28 17.58 -9.38 -5.69
CA GLN A 28 17.14 -9.01 -7.03
C GLN A 28 16.45 -10.16 -7.78
N ASP A 29 16.88 -11.41 -7.60
CA ASP A 29 16.28 -12.55 -8.30
C ASP A 29 14.89 -12.93 -7.76
N THR A 30 14.66 -12.77 -6.46
CA THR A 30 13.37 -13.03 -5.81
C THR A 30 12.30 -12.01 -6.20
N SER A 31 12.66 -10.72 -6.32
CA SER A 31 11.71 -9.68 -6.77
C SER A 31 11.30 -9.88 -8.22
N ASN A 32 12.23 -10.22 -9.12
CA ASN A 32 11.93 -10.54 -10.52
C ASN A 32 11.05 -11.78 -10.69
N SER A 33 11.28 -12.83 -9.89
CA SER A 33 10.42 -14.03 -9.88
C SER A 33 9.00 -13.70 -9.40
N SER A 34 8.88 -12.91 -8.33
CA SER A 34 7.59 -12.49 -7.77
C SER A 34 6.78 -11.64 -8.76
N LEU A 35 7.43 -10.71 -9.47
CA LEU A 35 6.78 -9.86 -10.49
C LEU A 35 6.17 -10.68 -11.64
N LYS A 36 6.88 -11.72 -12.10
CA LYS A 36 6.40 -12.63 -13.16
C LYS A 36 5.16 -13.41 -12.74
N THR A 37 5.05 -13.74 -11.46
CA THR A 37 3.89 -14.47 -10.89
C THR A 37 2.72 -13.54 -10.56
N LEU A 38 2.98 -12.32 -10.07
CA LEU A 38 1.93 -11.39 -9.63
C LEU A 38 1.01 -10.89 -10.75
N ARG A 39 1.54 -10.69 -11.95
CA ARG A 39 0.75 -10.24 -13.11
C ARG A 39 -0.33 -11.25 -13.53
N PRO A 40 -0.02 -12.52 -13.83
CA PRO A 40 -1.04 -13.51 -14.19
C PRO A 40 -2.00 -13.80 -13.03
N LEU A 41 -1.53 -13.78 -11.77
CA LEU A 41 -2.41 -13.89 -10.60
C LEU A 41 -3.45 -12.77 -10.58
N TYR A 42 -3.04 -11.52 -10.80
CA TYR A 42 -3.96 -10.39 -10.81
C TYR A 42 -4.99 -10.50 -11.93
N SER A 43 -4.56 -10.82 -13.16
CA SER A 43 -5.47 -11.03 -14.30
C SER A 43 -6.46 -12.18 -14.10
N ARG A 44 -6.09 -13.19 -13.30
CA ARG A 44 -7.00 -14.28 -12.91
C ARG A 44 -7.96 -13.82 -11.83
N ALA A 45 -7.48 -13.08 -10.84
CA ALA A 45 -8.29 -12.55 -9.74
C ALA A 45 -9.35 -11.56 -10.25
N THR A 46 -9.01 -10.68 -11.19
CA THR A 46 -10.00 -9.74 -11.76
C THR A 46 -11.07 -10.44 -12.59
N ARG A 47 -10.72 -11.49 -13.36
CA ARG A 47 -11.71 -12.32 -14.05
C ARG A 47 -12.63 -13.05 -13.09
N ALA A 48 -12.07 -13.70 -12.07
CA ALA A 48 -12.83 -14.38 -11.02
C ALA A 48 -13.76 -13.39 -10.30
N PHE A 49 -13.31 -12.16 -10.05
CA PHE A 49 -14.12 -11.10 -9.44
C PHE A 49 -15.35 -10.75 -10.30
N VAL A 50 -15.17 -10.55 -11.61
CA VAL A 50 -16.28 -10.29 -12.54
C VAL A 50 -17.25 -11.48 -12.62
N GLN A 51 -16.73 -12.70 -12.56
CA GLN A 51 -17.51 -13.94 -12.54
C GLN A 51 -18.16 -14.23 -11.17
N ARG A 52 -17.94 -13.37 -10.16
CA ARG A 52 -18.43 -13.52 -8.78
C ARG A 52 -17.91 -14.79 -8.08
N GLU A 53 -16.75 -15.29 -8.48
CA GLU A 53 -16.05 -16.39 -7.83
C GLU A 53 -15.23 -15.88 -6.63
N PHE A 54 -15.90 -15.32 -5.63
CA PHE A 54 -15.25 -14.58 -4.54
C PHE A 54 -14.28 -15.42 -3.70
N SER A 55 -14.59 -16.70 -3.48
CA SER A 55 -13.70 -17.65 -2.80
C SER A 55 -12.38 -17.81 -3.55
N LEU A 56 -12.42 -17.84 -4.90
CA LEU A 56 -11.22 -17.89 -5.72
C LEU A 56 -10.45 -16.57 -5.66
N VAL A 57 -11.14 -15.42 -5.78
CA VAL A 57 -10.51 -14.09 -5.66
C VAL A 57 -9.72 -13.99 -4.36
N TYR A 58 -10.34 -14.38 -3.24
CA TYR A 58 -9.71 -14.30 -1.92
C TYR A 58 -8.48 -15.22 -1.82
N SER A 59 -8.56 -16.46 -2.31
CA SER A 59 -7.40 -17.37 -2.32
C SER A 59 -6.22 -16.84 -3.16
N LEU A 60 -6.52 -16.19 -4.29
CA LEU A 60 -5.52 -15.54 -5.15
C LEU A 60 -4.92 -14.31 -4.47
N MET A 61 -5.73 -13.54 -3.73
CA MET A 61 -5.26 -12.41 -2.94
C MET A 61 -4.31 -12.85 -1.82
N GLU A 62 -4.63 -13.91 -1.07
CA GLU A 62 -3.73 -14.44 -0.04
C GLU A 62 -2.39 -14.87 -0.64
N SER A 63 -2.43 -15.57 -1.77
CA SER A 63 -1.24 -15.96 -2.52
C SER A 63 -0.42 -14.74 -2.97
N ALA A 64 -1.08 -13.66 -3.39
CA ALA A 64 -0.41 -12.44 -3.83
C ALA A 64 0.19 -11.66 -2.66
N PHE A 65 -0.52 -11.51 -1.53
CA PHE A 65 -0.02 -10.78 -0.36
C PHE A 65 1.14 -11.50 0.32
N ALA A 66 1.23 -12.84 0.21
CA ALA A 66 2.43 -13.57 0.63
C ALA A 66 3.69 -13.18 -0.17
N LEU A 67 3.53 -12.65 -1.38
CA LEU A 67 4.62 -12.20 -2.26
C LEU A 67 4.83 -10.67 -2.23
N LEU A 68 4.01 -9.92 -1.49
CA LEU A 68 4.01 -8.46 -1.46
C LEU A 68 4.37 -7.94 -0.06
N PRO A 69 5.67 -7.94 0.30
CA PRO A 69 6.09 -7.33 1.54
C PRO A 69 5.90 -5.80 1.48
N PRO A 70 5.81 -5.13 2.65
CA PRO A 70 5.91 -3.68 2.72
C PRO A 70 7.24 -3.18 2.10
N PRO A 71 7.30 -1.92 1.64
CA PRO A 71 8.54 -1.36 1.13
C PRO A 71 9.62 -1.34 2.21
N LEU A 72 10.89 -1.43 1.82
CA LEU A 72 11.98 -1.26 2.78
C LEU A 72 12.15 0.22 3.13
N VAL A 73 12.19 1.09 2.12
CA VAL A 73 12.41 2.53 2.25
C VAL A 73 11.19 3.31 1.75
N ALA A 74 11.10 4.59 2.09
CA ALA A 74 10.03 5.50 1.66
C ALA A 74 10.14 5.92 0.18
N SER A 75 10.59 5.02 -0.70
CA SER A 75 10.69 5.27 -2.13
C SER A 75 10.01 4.17 -2.95
N PRO A 76 9.51 4.51 -4.15
CA PRO A 76 8.89 3.53 -5.03
C PRO A 76 9.87 2.43 -5.45
N ASP A 77 9.48 1.18 -5.22
CA ASP A 77 10.18 -0.01 -5.71
C ASP A 77 9.41 -0.69 -6.86
N ALA A 78 9.95 -1.79 -7.39
CA ALA A 78 9.33 -2.54 -8.48
C ALA A 78 7.95 -3.15 -8.11
N LEU A 79 7.68 -3.40 -6.82
CA LEU A 79 6.43 -3.99 -6.33
C LEU A 79 5.36 -2.94 -6.00
N SER A 80 5.71 -1.65 -6.02
CA SER A 80 4.83 -0.56 -5.56
C SER A 80 3.53 -0.48 -6.36
N SER A 81 3.59 -0.68 -7.67
CA SER A 81 2.39 -0.74 -8.52
C SER A 81 1.51 -1.96 -8.23
N HIS A 82 2.12 -3.09 -7.89
CA HIS A 82 1.41 -4.32 -7.53
C HIS A 82 0.75 -4.20 -6.15
N ARG A 83 1.44 -3.65 -5.14
CA ARG A 83 0.84 -3.36 -3.83
C ARG A 83 -0.42 -2.50 -3.97
N LYS A 84 -0.34 -1.43 -4.77
CA LYS A 84 -1.50 -0.58 -5.10
C LYS A 84 -2.65 -1.38 -5.71
N LYS A 85 -2.39 -2.12 -6.80
CA LYS A 85 -3.44 -2.89 -7.51
C LYS A 85 -4.12 -3.94 -6.64
N TRP A 86 -3.34 -4.71 -5.90
CA TRP A 86 -3.89 -5.78 -5.05
C TRP A 86 -4.66 -5.24 -3.85
N ASP A 87 -4.23 -4.12 -3.28
CA ASP A 87 -4.96 -3.49 -2.18
C ASP A 87 -6.28 -2.83 -2.65
N LEU A 88 -6.28 -2.20 -3.83
CA LEU A 88 -7.52 -1.74 -4.46
C LEU A 88 -8.52 -2.88 -4.65
N LEU A 89 -8.06 -4.03 -5.15
CA LEU A 89 -8.90 -5.21 -5.31
C LEU A 89 -9.43 -5.70 -3.95
N ARG A 90 -8.60 -5.68 -2.90
CA ARG A 90 -9.02 -6.06 -1.54
C ARG A 90 -10.14 -5.18 -1.01
N ILE A 91 -9.94 -3.87 -1.00
CA ILE A 91 -10.93 -2.90 -0.50
C ILE A 91 -12.23 -3.03 -1.31
N THR A 92 -12.12 -3.16 -2.63
CA THR A 92 -13.28 -3.30 -3.53
C THR A 92 -14.02 -4.60 -3.28
N LEU A 93 -13.31 -5.72 -3.10
CA LEU A 93 -13.92 -7.02 -2.81
C LEU A 93 -14.68 -6.99 -1.49
N GLU A 94 -14.00 -6.64 -0.39
CA GLU A 94 -14.58 -6.68 0.95
C GLU A 94 -15.77 -5.72 1.06
N SER A 95 -15.67 -4.49 0.55
CA SER A 95 -16.79 -3.53 0.52
C SER A 95 -17.92 -3.92 -0.46
N THR A 96 -17.67 -4.79 -1.45
CA THR A 96 -18.71 -5.31 -2.36
C THR A 96 -19.44 -6.49 -1.78
N MET A 97 -18.73 -7.34 -1.04
CA MET A 97 -19.32 -8.48 -0.37
C MET A 97 -20.05 -8.10 0.91
N TYR A 98 -19.69 -6.97 1.53
CA TYR A 98 -20.35 -6.48 2.72
C TYR A 98 -21.86 -6.30 2.50
N GLY A 99 -22.68 -6.87 3.39
CA GLY A 99 -24.13 -6.85 3.28
C GLY A 99 -24.73 -7.71 2.15
N SER A 100 -23.89 -8.43 1.39
CA SER A 100 -24.38 -9.36 0.36
C SER A 100 -24.83 -10.68 0.98
N HIS A 101 -25.81 -11.35 0.36
CA HIS A 101 -26.28 -12.69 0.73
C HIS A 101 -25.20 -13.79 0.58
N SER A 102 -23.99 -13.43 0.12
CA SER A 102 -22.85 -14.32 -0.15
C SER A 102 -22.24 -14.95 1.12
N LEU A 103 -22.60 -14.47 2.32
CA LEU A 103 -22.10 -15.05 3.57
C LEU A 103 -22.57 -16.50 3.81
N SER A 104 -23.64 -16.91 3.14
CA SER A 104 -24.18 -18.26 3.21
C SER A 104 -23.38 -19.28 2.37
N ASP A 105 -22.41 -18.83 1.58
CA ASP A 105 -21.59 -19.71 0.74
C ASP A 105 -20.63 -20.54 1.63
N PRO A 106 -20.75 -21.88 1.65
CA PRO A 106 -19.86 -22.74 2.44
C PRO A 106 -18.41 -22.70 1.93
N SER A 107 -18.18 -22.33 0.67
CA SER A 107 -16.83 -22.25 0.07
C SER A 107 -16.07 -20.98 0.44
N LEU A 108 -16.74 -19.99 1.03
CA LEU A 108 -16.11 -18.72 1.39
C LEU A 108 -15.13 -18.91 2.54
N HIS A 109 -13.94 -18.33 2.40
CA HIS A 109 -12.86 -18.43 3.38
C HIS A 109 -13.29 -17.90 4.76
N HIS A 110 -12.93 -18.62 5.82
CA HIS A 110 -13.33 -18.30 7.19
C HIS A 110 -12.97 -16.88 7.61
N ARG A 111 -11.72 -16.46 7.34
CA ARG A 111 -11.24 -15.12 7.69
C ARG A 111 -12.02 -14.01 7.01
N LEU A 112 -12.38 -14.21 5.74
CA LEU A 112 -13.23 -13.26 5.00
C LEU A 112 -14.64 -13.23 5.60
N LYS A 113 -15.21 -14.36 6.01
CA LYS A 113 -16.51 -14.38 6.72
C LYS A 113 -16.45 -13.56 8.01
N GLU A 114 -15.42 -13.75 8.81
CA GLU A 114 -15.22 -13.02 10.07
C GLU A 114 -15.15 -11.51 9.82
N ASP A 115 -14.36 -11.08 8.84
CA ASP A 115 -14.23 -9.66 8.49
C ASP A 115 -15.57 -9.07 8.02
N LEU A 116 -16.34 -9.80 7.22
CA LEU A 116 -17.63 -9.34 6.71
C LEU A 116 -18.76 -9.32 7.76
N LEU A 117 -18.56 -9.98 8.91
CA LEU A 117 -19.47 -9.90 10.07
C LEU A 117 -19.18 -8.70 10.97
N LEU A 118 -18.08 -7.98 10.74
CA LEU A 118 -17.75 -6.77 11.51
C LEU A 118 -18.76 -5.66 11.23
N PRO A 119 -19.01 -4.77 12.22
CA PRO A 119 -19.73 -3.53 11.96
C PRO A 119 -19.03 -2.71 10.86
N PRO A 120 -19.76 -1.95 10.02
CA PRO A 120 -19.17 -1.21 8.91
C PRO A 120 -17.95 -0.34 9.27
N PRO A 121 -17.98 0.48 10.35
CA PRO A 121 -16.82 1.30 10.72
C PRO A 121 -15.61 0.46 11.12
N VAL A 122 -15.83 -0.71 11.72
CA VAL A 122 -14.75 -1.63 12.15
C VAL A 122 -14.13 -2.35 10.93
N LEU A 123 -14.94 -2.66 9.91
CA LEU A 123 -14.43 -3.19 8.65
C LEU A 123 -13.53 -2.16 7.95
N ILE A 124 -13.97 -0.91 7.82
CA ILE A 124 -13.18 0.15 7.20
C ILE A 124 -11.88 0.41 7.98
N ASP A 125 -11.92 0.46 9.32
CA ASP A 125 -10.71 0.58 10.14
C ASP A 125 -9.76 -0.62 9.96
N THR A 126 -10.31 -1.82 9.80
CA THR A 126 -9.51 -3.02 9.53
C THR A 126 -8.83 -2.96 8.17
N LEU A 127 -9.55 -2.51 7.13
CA LEU A 127 -8.99 -2.27 5.81
C LEU A 127 -7.89 -1.19 5.85
N LEU A 128 -8.16 -0.05 6.50
CA LEU A 128 -7.18 1.02 6.70
C LEU A 128 -5.91 0.49 7.36
N ARG A 129 -6.01 -0.22 8.49
CA ARG A 129 -4.84 -0.79 9.19
C ARG A 129 -4.05 -1.75 8.31
N ARG A 130 -4.72 -2.56 7.50
CA ARG A 130 -4.05 -3.47 6.55
C ARG A 130 -3.34 -2.69 5.45
N SER A 131 -3.94 -1.64 4.91
CA SER A 131 -3.32 -0.76 3.92
C SER A 131 -2.12 -0.02 4.50
N THR A 132 -2.27 0.59 5.68
CA THR A 132 -1.19 1.34 6.34
C THR A 132 0.01 0.45 6.61
N ARG A 133 -0.20 -0.78 7.09
CA ARG A 133 0.88 -1.77 7.25
C ARG A 133 1.54 -2.16 5.94
N LEU A 134 0.78 -2.27 4.85
CA LEU A 134 1.28 -2.68 3.53
C LEU A 134 2.19 -1.61 2.89
N PHE A 135 1.93 -0.33 3.16
CA PHE A 135 2.69 0.76 2.54
C PHE A 135 3.72 1.43 3.46
N THR A 136 3.68 1.18 4.77
CA THR A 136 4.69 1.74 5.69
C THR A 136 6.05 1.06 5.49
N PRO A 137 7.13 1.83 5.26
CA PRO A 137 8.48 1.31 5.15
C PRO A 137 8.98 0.63 6.43
N THR A 138 9.71 -0.47 6.28
CA THR A 138 10.20 -1.29 7.41
C THR A 138 11.68 -1.09 7.76
N ALA A 139 12.47 -0.34 6.97
CA ALA A 139 13.91 -0.16 7.24
C ALA A 139 14.18 0.57 8.55
N PHE A 140 13.30 1.49 8.93
CA PHE A 140 13.29 2.12 10.25
C PHE A 140 12.06 1.59 10.95
N SER A 141 12.23 0.91 12.09
CA SER A 141 11.14 0.34 12.89
C SER A 141 10.19 1.44 13.41
N GLN A 142 9.34 1.93 12.52
CA GLN A 142 8.41 3.02 12.74
C GLN A 142 6.99 2.47 12.87
N ARG A 143 6.14 3.22 13.57
CA ARG A 143 4.73 2.90 13.64
C ARG A 143 4.10 3.05 12.25
N PRO A 144 3.20 2.13 11.84
CA PRO A 144 2.41 2.32 10.62
C PRO A 144 1.74 3.70 10.60
N SER A 145 1.87 4.42 9.48
CA SER A 145 1.40 5.80 9.32
C SER A 145 0.67 6.01 8.00
N GLU A 146 -0.46 6.69 8.08
CA GLU A 146 -1.36 7.01 6.97
C GLU A 146 -0.66 7.88 5.92
N GLY A 147 0.35 8.67 6.30
CA GLY A 147 1.16 9.45 5.36
C GLY A 147 1.87 8.59 4.31
N PHE A 148 2.08 7.30 4.59
CA PHE A 148 2.61 6.34 3.61
C PHE A 148 1.53 5.76 2.69
N LEU A 149 0.27 6.16 2.75
CA LEU A 149 -0.76 5.67 1.84
C LEU A 149 -0.71 6.40 0.49
N PRO A 150 -0.77 5.70 -0.65
CA PRO A 150 -1.03 6.33 -1.95
C PRO A 150 -2.41 7.00 -1.97
N ALA A 151 -2.55 8.16 -2.62
CA ALA A 151 -3.81 8.91 -2.67
C ALA A 151 -4.97 8.04 -3.20
N GLN A 152 -4.71 7.24 -4.23
CA GLN A 152 -5.71 6.31 -4.79
C GLN A 152 -6.24 5.28 -3.76
N ILE A 153 -5.41 4.85 -2.81
CA ILE A 153 -5.85 3.94 -1.73
C ILE A 153 -6.74 4.69 -0.74
N VAL A 154 -6.37 5.92 -0.38
CA VAL A 154 -7.19 6.81 0.47
C VAL A 154 -8.56 7.02 -0.17
N VAL A 155 -8.60 7.45 -1.43
CA VAL A 155 -9.86 7.64 -2.18
C VAL A 155 -10.71 6.37 -2.17
N THR A 156 -10.11 5.20 -2.35
CA THR A 156 -10.86 3.94 -2.40
C THR A 156 -11.40 3.52 -1.03
N LEU A 157 -10.65 3.74 0.06
CA LEU A 157 -11.12 3.54 1.43
C LEU A 157 -12.27 4.49 1.77
N VAL A 158 -12.19 5.75 1.35
CA VAL A 158 -13.24 6.75 1.56
C VAL A 158 -14.48 6.39 0.76
N LEU A 159 -14.36 6.01 -0.51
CA LEU A 159 -15.49 5.51 -1.31
C LEU A 159 -16.14 4.28 -0.67
N ALA A 160 -15.36 3.36 -0.11
CA ALA A 160 -15.90 2.24 0.65
C ALA A 160 -16.65 2.72 1.91
N SER A 161 -16.11 3.70 2.64
CA SER A 161 -16.81 4.27 3.81
C SER A 161 -18.12 4.96 3.45
N LEU A 162 -18.16 5.67 2.32
CA LEU A 162 -19.36 6.31 1.79
C LEU A 162 -20.41 5.26 1.38
N LYS A 163 -19.96 4.19 0.72
CA LYS A 163 -20.82 3.08 0.32
C LYS A 163 -21.44 2.35 1.51
N LEU A 164 -20.70 2.24 2.60
CA LEU A 164 -21.14 1.60 3.84
C LEU A 164 -21.75 2.58 4.86
N GLU A 165 -22.00 3.82 4.45
CA GLU A 165 -22.64 4.88 5.24
C GLU A 165 -21.92 5.21 6.56
N CYS A 166 -20.60 4.98 6.63
CA CYS A 166 -19.77 5.32 7.78
C CYS A 166 -18.88 6.55 7.49
N ASN A 167 -19.53 7.64 7.09
CA ASN A 167 -18.90 8.88 6.61
C ASN A 167 -17.89 9.48 7.60
N GLN A 168 -18.16 9.38 8.91
CA GLN A 168 -17.24 9.88 9.94
C GLN A 168 -15.89 9.16 9.93
N VAL A 169 -15.87 7.86 9.64
CA VAL A 169 -14.62 7.10 9.49
C VAL A 169 -13.87 7.56 8.23
N GLY A 170 -14.61 7.80 7.14
CA GLY A 170 -14.05 8.38 5.93
C GLY A 170 -13.35 9.72 6.18
N ARG A 171 -13.99 10.59 6.98
CA ARG A 171 -13.43 11.91 7.32
C ARG A 171 -12.11 11.76 8.07
N GLY A 172 -12.09 10.93 9.11
CA GLY A 172 -10.88 10.66 9.87
C GLY A 172 -9.74 10.12 9.01
N ILE A 173 -10.04 9.28 8.01
CA ILE A 173 -9.04 8.77 7.07
C ILE A 173 -8.40 9.92 6.26
N ILE A 174 -9.22 10.83 5.72
CA ILE A 174 -8.72 11.95 4.92
C ILE A 174 -7.92 12.92 5.78
N GLU A 175 -8.47 13.35 6.91
CA GLU A 175 -7.81 14.33 7.79
C GLU A 175 -6.45 13.81 8.29
N GLU A 176 -6.39 12.53 8.69
CA GLU A 176 -5.15 11.90 9.14
C GLU A 176 -4.12 11.78 8.02
N TRP A 177 -4.57 11.45 6.79
CA TRP A 177 -3.70 11.43 5.62
C TRP A 177 -3.17 12.82 5.29
N LEU A 178 -4.05 13.84 5.28
CA LEU A 178 -3.69 15.22 5.01
C LEU A 178 -2.65 15.73 6.03
N ALA A 179 -2.83 15.41 7.32
CA ALA A 179 -1.92 15.81 8.38
C ALA A 179 -0.53 15.19 8.28
N LYS A 180 -0.42 13.97 7.74
CA LYS A 180 0.82 13.19 7.74
C LYS A 180 1.54 13.11 6.39
N ARG A 181 0.87 13.40 5.27
CA ARG A 181 1.44 13.20 3.91
C ARG A 181 2.75 13.94 3.70
N HIS A 182 2.85 15.18 4.22
CA HIS A 182 4.03 16.04 4.08
C HIS A 182 5.20 15.61 4.97
N LEU A 183 4.94 14.81 6.00
CA LEU A 183 5.98 14.27 6.88
C LEU A 183 6.74 13.11 6.25
N VAL A 184 6.16 12.51 5.21
CA VAL A 184 6.78 11.45 4.45
C VAL A 184 7.32 12.07 3.17
N GLU A 185 8.63 12.29 3.08
CA GLU A 185 9.31 12.76 1.87
C GLU A 185 8.98 11.85 0.68
N ARG A 186 7.92 12.18 -0.07
CA ARG A 186 7.53 11.45 -1.28
C ARG A 186 7.99 12.21 -2.50
N ILE A 187 8.96 11.63 -3.19
CA ILE A 187 9.45 12.03 -4.53
C ILE A 187 8.45 11.57 -5.62
N GLN A 188 7.15 11.58 -5.38
CA GLN A 188 6.18 11.37 -6.45
C GLN A 188 5.20 12.52 -6.47
N ASP A 189 5.34 13.36 -7.50
CA ASP A 189 4.30 14.21 -8.08
C ASP A 189 3.01 13.39 -8.24
N ASP A 190 2.27 13.25 -7.15
CA ASP A 190 0.89 12.77 -7.13
C ASP A 190 -0.01 13.99 -6.87
N GLU A 191 0.31 15.12 -7.52
CA GLU A 191 -0.51 16.35 -7.59
C GLU A 191 -1.96 15.99 -7.96
N ASP A 192 -2.12 15.16 -8.99
CA ASP A 192 -3.41 14.59 -9.40
C ASP A 192 -4.08 13.76 -8.28
N GLY A 193 -3.27 13.14 -7.42
CA GLY A 193 -3.74 12.33 -6.29
C GLY A 193 -4.26 13.20 -5.15
N TYR A 194 -3.52 14.26 -4.79
CA TYR A 194 -3.98 15.24 -3.81
C TYR A 194 -5.32 15.85 -4.23
N GLN A 195 -5.41 16.30 -5.47
CA GLN A 195 -6.63 16.88 -6.02
C GLN A 195 -7.83 15.94 -5.87
N LYS A 196 -7.68 14.66 -6.21
CA LYS A 196 -8.77 13.68 -6.07
C LYS A 196 -9.18 13.43 -4.62
N VAL A 197 -8.24 13.48 -3.68
CA VAL A 197 -8.55 13.35 -2.24
C VAL A 197 -9.34 14.57 -1.75
N VAL A 198 -8.95 15.78 -2.14
CA VAL A 198 -9.71 16.99 -1.78
C VAL A 198 -11.08 17.03 -2.46
N GLU A 199 -11.16 16.63 -3.73
CA GLU A 199 -12.41 16.56 -4.48
C GLU A 199 -13.42 15.64 -3.77
N ILE A 200 -13.04 14.39 -3.45
CA ILE A 200 -13.94 13.49 -2.73
C ILE A 200 -14.26 14.01 -1.32
N TYR A 201 -13.33 14.70 -0.67
CA TYR A 201 -13.55 15.26 0.66
C TYR A 201 -14.64 16.33 0.63
N CYS A 202 -14.48 17.33 -0.23
CA CYS A 202 -15.34 18.50 -0.29
C CYS A 202 -16.65 18.25 -1.04
N LEU A 203 -16.66 17.44 -2.08
CA LEU A 203 -17.84 17.23 -2.93
C LEU A 203 -18.68 16.01 -2.55
N HIS A 204 -18.14 15.08 -1.77
CA HIS A 204 -18.85 13.83 -1.47
C HIS A 204 -18.94 13.53 0.02
N LEU A 205 -17.90 13.81 0.80
CA LEU A 205 -17.82 13.39 2.20
C LEU A 205 -18.40 14.42 3.17
N LEU A 206 -17.82 15.63 3.21
CA LEU A 206 -18.31 16.74 4.04
C LEU A 206 -19.79 17.07 3.77
N PRO A 207 -20.27 17.05 2.51
CA PRO A 207 -21.69 17.10 2.16
C PRO A 207 -22.60 16.17 2.93
N ARG A 208 -22.19 14.91 3.09
CA ARG A 208 -22.97 13.87 3.79
C ARG A 208 -22.84 13.96 5.31
N LEU A 209 -22.00 14.85 5.80
CA LEU A 209 -21.85 15.20 7.21
C LEU A 209 -22.51 16.56 7.51
N ASP A 210 -23.15 17.19 6.53
CA ASP A 210 -23.70 18.54 6.60
C ASP A 210 -22.65 19.63 6.90
N GLU A 211 -21.39 19.40 6.51
CA GLU A 211 -20.24 20.28 6.79
C GLU A 211 -19.81 21.11 5.57
N TRP A 212 -20.78 21.64 4.84
CA TRP A 212 -20.55 22.43 3.61
C TRP A 212 -19.77 23.73 3.87
N GLU A 213 -20.05 24.39 5.00
CA GLU A 213 -19.33 25.61 5.40
C GLU A 213 -17.85 25.33 5.67
N TYR A 214 -17.56 24.19 6.29
CA TYR A 214 -16.20 23.74 6.52
C TYR A 214 -15.48 23.41 5.20
N ALA A 215 -16.19 22.83 4.22
CA ALA A 215 -15.62 22.58 2.89
C ALA A 215 -15.21 23.89 2.18
N ASP A 216 -16.07 24.92 2.22
CA ASP A 216 -15.78 26.25 1.66
C ASP A 216 -14.60 26.91 2.39
N GLU A 217 -14.56 26.87 3.72
CA GLU A 217 -13.43 27.37 4.50
C GLU A 217 -12.12 26.64 4.15
N PHE A 218 -12.15 25.30 4.09
CA PHE A 218 -11.01 24.47 3.73
C PHE A 218 -10.45 24.86 2.34
N LEU A 219 -11.31 24.99 1.33
CA LEU A 219 -10.89 25.34 -0.04
C LEU A 219 -10.31 26.76 -0.14
N ARG A 220 -10.81 27.70 0.66
CA ARG A 220 -10.27 29.08 0.72
C ARG A 220 -8.86 29.14 1.28
N TYR A 221 -8.57 28.31 2.29
CA TYR A 221 -7.26 28.29 2.95
C TYR A 221 -6.27 27.30 2.34
N ASP A 222 -6.74 26.37 1.52
CA ASP A 222 -5.89 25.46 0.77
C ASP A 222 -4.85 26.25 -0.06
N GLN A 223 -3.61 25.78 -0.08
CA GLN A 223 -2.51 26.42 -0.84
C GLN A 223 -1.98 25.54 -1.98
N GLU A 224 -2.41 24.29 -2.06
CA GLU A 224 -1.87 23.28 -2.98
C GLU A 224 -2.70 23.14 -4.25
N LEU A 225 -4.03 23.33 -4.20
CA LEU A 225 -4.88 23.29 -5.37
C LEU A 225 -4.73 24.56 -6.24
N PRO A 226 -4.69 24.43 -7.58
CA PRO A 226 -4.79 25.54 -8.51
C PRO A 226 -6.09 26.34 -8.30
N GLN A 227 -6.02 27.68 -8.43
CA GLN A 227 -7.17 28.56 -8.23
C GLN A 227 -8.36 28.22 -9.15
N GLN A 228 -8.10 27.69 -10.34
CA GLN A 228 -9.14 27.29 -11.30
C GLN A 228 -10.00 26.14 -10.78
N VAL A 229 -9.44 25.26 -9.94
CA VAL A 229 -10.13 24.07 -9.40
C VAL A 229 -10.98 24.44 -8.18
N LYS A 230 -10.65 25.52 -7.47
CA LYS A 230 -11.35 25.98 -6.26
C LYS A 230 -12.70 26.66 -6.51
N ASN A 231 -12.97 27.08 -7.75
CA ASN A 231 -14.14 27.89 -8.11
C ASN A 231 -15.31 27.09 -8.73
N VAL A 232 -15.32 25.77 -8.55
CA VAL A 232 -16.39 24.86 -9.03
C VAL A 232 -17.33 24.55 -7.88
#